data_AF-X1HK62-F1
#
_entry.id   AF-X1HK62-F1
#
_cell.length_a   1.000
_cell.length_b   1.000
_cell.length_c   1.000
_cell.angle_alpha   90.00
_cell.angle_beta   90.00
_cell.angle_gamma   90.00
#
_symmetry.space_group_name_H-M   'P 1'
#
loop_
_entity.id
_entity.type
_entity.pdbx_description
1 polymer ?
#
loop_
_entity_poly.entity_id
_entity_poly.type
_entity_poly.pdbx_seq_one_letter_code
_entity_poly.pdbx_strand_id
1 'polypeptide(L)' 'MNVIKDDKVDELDLEILKILSIDSRKNKSTIAEDLKRSPNTIIKHVKDLEEAGIIKNYGIQIDYEKLGYNIIA' A
#
# COMPACT_ATOMS: atom_id res chain seq x y z
N MET A 1 16.47 1.33 -15.92
CA MET A 1 15.47 1.30 -14.84
C MET A 1 14.14 1.67 -15.49
N ASN A 2 13.34 0.68 -15.86
CA ASN A 2 12.15 0.91 -16.68
C ASN A 2 11.02 1.36 -15.75
N VAL A 3 10.80 2.67 -15.67
CA VAL A 3 9.64 3.23 -14.97
C VAL A 3 8.44 2.89 -15.84
N ILE A 4 7.66 1.89 -15.44
CA ILE A 4 6.35 1.64 -16.04
C ILE A 4 5.50 2.85 -15.63
N LYS A 5 5.49 3.86 -16.50
CA LYS A 5 4.53 4.94 -16.47
C LYS A 5 3.28 4.38 -17.12
N ASP A 6 2.52 3.59 -16.37
CA ASP A 6 1.13 3.33 -16.72
C ASP A 6 0.43 4.67 -16.58
N ASP A 7 -0.18 5.20 -17.65
CA ASP A 7 -0.85 6.52 -17.68
C ASP A 7 -2.04 6.62 -16.68
N LYS A 8 -2.21 5.64 -15.81
CA LYS A 8 -3.31 5.49 -14.85
C LYS A 8 -2.94 5.67 -13.38
N VAL A 9 -1.65 5.67 -13.02
CA VAL A 9 -1.21 5.83 -11.63
C VAL A 9 -0.63 7.21 -11.45
N ASP A 10 -1.28 8.04 -10.63
CA ASP A 10 -0.83 9.41 -10.38
C ASP A 10 0.12 9.51 -9.17
N GLU A 11 0.63 10.72 -8.90
CA GLU A 11 1.53 10.94 -7.77
C GLU A 11 0.88 10.67 -6.41
N LEU A 12 -0.43 10.91 -6.28
CA LEU A 12 -1.16 10.63 -5.05
C LEU A 12 -1.27 9.13 -4.82
N ASP A 13 -1.53 8.35 -5.86
CA ASP A 13 -1.53 6.89 -5.80
C ASP A 13 -0.18 6.34 -5.33
N LEU A 14 0.93 6.87 -5.85
CA LEU A 14 2.27 6.46 -5.45
C LEU A 14 2.54 6.73 -3.96
N GLU A 15 2.11 7.89 -3.45
CA GLU A 15 2.22 8.22 -2.02
C GLU A 15 1.33 7.32 -1.15
N ILE A 16 0.11 7.01 -1.59
CA ILE A 16 -0.79 6.05 -0.91
C ILE A 16 -0.14 4.67 -0.85
N LEU A 17 0.39 4.17 -1.97
CA LEU A 17 1.07 2.87 -2.05
C LEU A 17 2.29 2.81 -1.12
N LYS A 18 3.08 3.88 -1.08
CA LYS A 18 4.22 4.00 -0.18
C LYS A 18 3.80 3.89 1.29
N ILE A 19 2.75 4.61 1.69
CA ILE A 19 2.23 4.55 3.06
C ILE A 19 1.71 3.15 3.40
N LEU A 20 0.89 2.55 2.53
CA LEU A 20 0.32 1.22 2.74
C LEU A 20 1.38 0.10 2.69
N SER A 21 2.49 0.29 1.97
CA SER A 21 3.60 -0.68 1.97
C SER A 21 4.33 -0.76 3.31
N ILE A 22 4.29 0.33 4.09
CA ILE A 22 4.92 0.43 5.41
C ILE A 22 3.94 -0.04 6.49
N ASP A 23 2.70 0.46 6.44
CA ASP A 23 1.62 0.04 7.33
C ASP A 23 0.33 -0.18 6.53
N SER A 24 0.14 -1.43 6.14
CA SER A 24 -0.97 -1.86 5.32
C SER A 24 -2.33 -1.77 6.04
N ARG A 25 -2.32 -1.59 7.37
CA ARG A 25 -3.52 -1.47 8.20
C ARG A 25 -3.85 -0.02 8.55
N LYS A 26 -3.06 0.94 8.06
CA LYS A 26 -3.26 2.35 8.37
C LYS A 26 -4.65 2.81 7.92
N ASN A 27 -5.33 3.55 8.79
CA ASN A 27 -6.68 4.03 8.51
C ASN A 27 -6.65 5.06 7.37
N LYS A 28 -7.56 4.92 6.41
CA LYS A 28 -7.70 5.83 5.27
C LYS A 28 -7.92 7.28 5.70
N SER A 29 -8.61 7.53 6.83
CA SER A 29 -8.77 8.87 7.38
C SER A 29 -7.43 9.47 7.82
N THR A 30 -6.57 8.68 8.45
CA THR A 30 -5.22 9.12 8.86
C THR A 30 -4.33 9.35 7.65
N ILE A 31 -4.40 8.49 6.63
CA ILE A 31 -3.68 8.70 5.35
C ILE A 31 -4.13 10.01 4.70
N ALA A 32 -5.43 10.32 4.76
CA ALA A 32 -5.99 11.56 4.22
C ALA A 32 -5.47 12.80 4.96
N GLU A 33 -5.38 12.75 6.28
CA GLU A 33 -4.78 13.81 7.10
C GLU A 33 -3.30 14.03 6.73
N ASP A 34 -2.51 12.95 6.66
CA ASP A 34 -1.08 12.99 6.31
C ASP A 34 -0.84 13.60 4.92
N LEU A 35 -1.68 13.25 3.95
CA LEU A 35 -1.56 13.70 2.56
C LEU A 35 -2.33 15.01 2.28
N LYS A 36 -3.00 15.59 3.29
CA LYS A 36 -3.84 16.80 3.17
C LYS A 36 -4.88 16.63 2.04
N ARG A 37 -5.62 15.53 2.11
CA ARG A 37 -6.70 15.17 1.19
C ARG A 37 -7.97 14.81 1.96
N SER A 38 -9.09 14.70 1.26
CA SER A 38 -10.33 14.22 1.87
C SER A 38 -10.28 12.70 2.07
N PRO A 39 -10.90 12.15 3.13
CA PRO A 39 -11.00 10.70 3.30
C PRO A 39 -11.63 9.98 2.11
N ASN A 40 -12.66 10.58 1.50
CA ASN A 40 -13.33 10.02 0.32
C ASN A 40 -12.39 9.93 -0.89
N THR A 41 -11.49 10.92 -1.07
CA THR A 41 -10.46 10.87 -2.11
C THR A 41 -9.57 9.65 -1.89
N ILE A 42 -8.99 9.48 -0.71
CA ILE A 42 -8.09 8.35 -0.43
C ILE A 42 -8.82 7.01 -0.59
N ILE A 43 -10.05 6.88 -0.12
CA ILE A 43 -10.86 5.66 -0.28
C ILE A 43 -11.05 5.31 -1.76
N LYS A 44 -11.36 6.31 -2.59
CA LYS A 44 -11.52 6.10 -4.04
C LYS A 44 -10.22 5.61 -4.67
N HIS A 45 -9.11 6.30 -4.43
CA HIS A 45 -7.81 5.91 -5.00
C HIS A 45 -7.38 4.51 -4.56
N VAL A 46 -7.50 4.17 -3.28
CA VAL A 46 -7.19 2.81 -2.79
C VAL A 46 -8.05 1.76 -3.50
N LYS A 47 -9.35 2.01 -3.65
CA LYS A 47 -10.26 1.11 -4.34
C LYS A 47 -9.89 0.96 -5.82
N ASP A 48 -9.60 2.06 -6.50
CA ASP A 48 -9.22 2.05 -7.92
C ASP A 48 -7.90 1.26 -8.12
N LEU A 49 -6.95 1.38 -7.19
CA LEU A 49 -5.69 0.61 -7.19
C LEU A 49 -5.90 -0.89 -6.93
N GLU A 50 -6.85 -1.25 -6.07
CA GLU A 50 -7.25 -2.65 -5.82
C GLU A 50 -7.96 -3.25 -7.05
N GLU A 51 -8.92 -2.54 -7.63
CA GLU A 51 -9.67 -2.97 -8.82
C GLU A 51 -8.78 -3.09 -10.05
N ALA A 52 -7.77 -2.22 -10.18
CA ALA A 52 -6.75 -2.31 -11.23
C ALA A 52 -5.74 -3.46 -11.01
N GLY A 53 -5.79 -4.15 -9.86
CA GLY A 53 -4.85 -5.23 -9.52
C GLY A 53 -3.43 -4.74 -9.22
N ILE A 54 -3.26 -3.45 -8.95
CA ILE A 54 -1.99 -2.86 -8.50
C ILE A 54 -1.77 -3.23 -7.03
N ILE A 55 -2.79 -3.02 -6.19
CA ILE A 55 -2.83 -3.61 -4.84
C ILE A 55 -3.42 -5.02 -4.99
N LYS A 56 -2.56 -6.04 -4.89
CA LYS A 56 -2.97 -7.43 -5.08
C LYS A 56 -3.43 -8.12 -3.80
N ASN A 57 -2.85 -7.75 -2.67
CA ASN A 57 -3.19 -8.29 -1.35
C ASN A 57 -2.63 -7.38 -0.25
N TYR A 58 -3.10 -7.62 0.96
CA TYR A 58 -2.53 -7.08 2.20
C TYR A 58 -1.88 -8.23 2.97
N GLY A 59 -0.65 -8.03 3.43
CA GLY A 59 0.13 -9.07 4.07
C GLY A 59 0.76 -8.61 5.38
N ILE A 60 1.28 -9.58 6.13
CA ILE A 60 2.09 -9.35 7.32
C ILE A 60 3.51 -9.86 7.07
N GLN A 61 4.51 -9.17 7.61
CA GLN A 61 5.86 -9.69 7.68
C GLN A 61 6.00 -10.54 8.95
N ILE A 62 6.37 -11.79 8.77
CA ILE A 62 6.53 -12.75 9.86
C ILE A 62 8.03 -12.94 10.11
N ASP A 63 8.42 -12.73 11.36
CA ASP A 63 9.75 -13.10 11.85
C ASP A 63 9.74 -14.59 12.19
N TYR A 64 10.15 -15.41 11.24
CA TYR A 64 10.15 -16.87 11.38
C TYR A 64 11.20 -17.38 12.37
N GLU A 65 12.32 -16.66 12.56
CA GLU A 65 13.34 -17.02 13.54
C GLU A 65 12.76 -16.96 14.96
N LYS A 66 11.99 -15.92 15.29
CA LYS A 66 11.31 -15.82 16.59
C LYS A 66 10.22 -16.86 16.80
N LEU A 67 9.71 -17.46 15.74
CA LEU A 67 8.78 -18.57 15.82
C LEU A 67 9.48 -19.93 15.99
N GLY A 68 10.82 -19.94 16.09
CA GLY A 68 11.61 -21.16 16.21
C GLY A 68 11.73 -21.93 14.90
N TYR A 69 11.29 -21.35 13.78
CA TYR A 69 11.56 -21.89 12.46
C TYR A 69 12.96 -21.45 12.04
N ASN A 70 13.97 -22.14 12.59
CA ASN A 70 15.32 -22.10 12.05
C ASN A 70 15.26 -22.83 10.71
N ILE A 71 15.09 -22.07 9.63
CA ILE A 71 15.08 -22.62 8.28
C ILE A 71 16.51 -23.14 8.03
N ILE A 72 16.70 -24.45 8.19
CA ILE A 72 17.88 -25.14 7.68
C ILE A 72 17.66 -25.27 6.18
N ALA A 73 18.39 -24.46 5.41
CA ALA A 73 18.55 -24.64 3.97
C ALA A 73 19.66 -25.68 3.71
#